data_AF-A0ABD5J781-F1
#
_entry.id   AF-A0ABD5J781-F1
#
_cell.length_a   1.000
_cell.length_b   1.000
_cell.length_c   1.000
_cell.angle_alpha   90.00
_cell.angle_beta   90.00
_cell.angle_gamma   90.00
#
_symmetry.space_group_name_H-M   'P 1'
#
loop_
_entity.id
_entity.type
_entity.pdbx_description
1 polymer ?
#
loop_
_entity_poly.entity_id
_entity_poly.type
_entity_poly.pdbx_seq_one_letter_code
_entity_poly.pdbx_strand_id
1 'polypeptide(L)'
;MRTPRTLTRGDHGWAECVTARPCAAAPDAAGFYWRTGALLALVHALRGTDFHHEDIIAAGEHPVLVDLEALLHPTAPGKAQPGAQPGAGRAGDEEPARAALRESVRATALLPAKVVLDAAAGAAD
;
A
#
# COMPACT_ATOMS: atom_id res chain seq x y z
N MET A 1 13.27 10.49 6.21
CA MET A 1 13.02 9.07 5.87
C MET A 1 14.21 8.56 5.08
N ARG A 2 14.51 7.26 5.15
CA ARG A 2 15.60 6.64 4.38
C ARG A 2 15.04 6.13 3.05
N THR A 3 15.73 6.40 1.95
CA THR A 3 15.41 5.88 0.62
C THR A 3 16.59 5.06 0.09
N PRO A 4 16.36 3.97 -0.67
CA PRO A 4 17.43 3.27 -1.35
C PRO A 4 18.11 4.22 -2.36
N ARG A 5 19.44 4.16 -2.48
CA ARG A 5 20.12 4.78 -3.62
C ARG A 5 19.73 4.02 -4.89
N THR A 6 19.52 4.74 -5.97
CA THR A 6 19.14 4.15 -7.26
C THR A 6 20.15 4.53 -8.34
N LEU A 7 20.38 3.60 -9.26
CA LEU A 7 21.09 3.83 -10.51
C LEU A 7 20.12 3.51 -11.65
N THR A 8 19.60 4.55 -12.29
CA THR A 8 18.65 4.43 -13.39
C THR A 8 19.38 4.33 -14.73
N ARG A 9 18.94 3.41 -15.58
CA ARG A 9 19.25 3.31 -17.01
C ARG A 9 17.97 3.49 -17.82
N GLY A 10 18.05 3.48 -19.14
CA GLY A 10 16.90 3.74 -20.00
C GLY A 10 15.75 2.74 -19.80
N ASP A 11 16.07 1.45 -19.78
CA ASP A 11 15.12 0.33 -19.75
C ASP A 11 15.24 -0.54 -18.49
N HIS A 12 16.17 -0.23 -17.58
CA HIS A 12 16.38 -0.95 -16.33
C HIS A 12 17.03 -0.04 -15.28
N GLY A 13 17.25 -0.57 -14.09
CA GLY A 13 18.03 0.11 -13.06
C GLY A 13 18.38 -0.83 -11.93
N TRP A 14 19.13 -0.30 -10.96
CA TRP A 14 19.46 -1.00 -9.73
C TRP A 14 19.09 -0.13 -8.54
N ALA A 15 18.59 -0.77 -7.48
CA ALA A 15 18.43 -0.16 -6.19
C ALA A 15 19.49 -0.72 -5.23
N GLU A 16 19.88 0.10 -4.25
CA GLU A 16 20.65 -0.35 -3.10
C GLU A 16 19.96 -1.55 -2.45
N CYS A 17 20.70 -2.64 -2.22
CA CYS A 17 20.22 -3.76 -1.44
C CYS A 17 20.03 -3.33 0.01
N VAL A 18 18.77 -3.17 0.43
CA VAL A 18 18.43 -2.81 1.80
C VAL A 18 18.32 -4.07 2.64
N THR A 19 19.19 -4.19 3.65
CA THR A 19 19.16 -5.32 4.58
C THR A 19 18.29 -5.01 5.79
N ALA A 20 17.39 -5.93 6.13
CA ALA A 20 16.64 -5.88 7.38
C ALA A 20 17.59 -5.92 8.58
N ARG A 21 17.36 -5.07 9.56
CA ARG A 21 18.14 -5.03 10.80
C ARG A 21 17.22 -4.76 11.99
N PRO A 22 17.45 -5.40 13.15
CA PRO A 22 16.68 -5.12 14.34
C PRO A 22 16.90 -3.67 14.80
N CYS A 23 15.92 -3.12 15.51
CA CYS A 23 16.10 -1.93 16.34
C CYS A 23 17.20 -2.18 17.39
N ALA A 24 18.03 -1.18 17.67
CA ALA A 24 19.13 -1.32 18.64
C ALA A 24 18.65 -1.18 20.08
N ALA A 25 17.57 -0.44 20.31
CA ALA A 25 16.95 -0.25 21.62
C ALA A 25 15.42 -0.07 21.51
N ALA A 26 14.72 -0.14 22.64
CA ALA A 26 13.26 0.05 22.68
C ALA A 26 12.78 1.41 22.10
N PRO A 27 13.47 2.56 22.31
CA PRO A 27 13.07 3.83 21.72
C PRO A 27 13.08 3.84 20.18
N ASP A 28 13.96 3.05 19.55
CA ASP A 28 14.05 2.92 18.10
C ASP A 28 12.74 2.36 17.50
N ALA A 29 12.03 1.51 18.24
CA ALA A 29 10.75 0.97 17.80
C ALA A 29 9.68 2.07 17.72
N ALA A 30 9.65 2.99 18.68
CA ALA A 30 8.76 4.15 18.62
C ALA A 30 9.11 5.05 17.42
N GLY A 31 10.40 5.26 17.19
CA GLY A 31 10.90 5.96 16.00
C GLY A 31 10.52 5.27 14.69
N PHE A 32 10.59 3.94 14.63
CA PHE A 32 10.19 3.14 13.48
C PHE A 32 8.72 3.38 13.13
N TYR A 33 7.82 3.17 14.09
CA TYR A 33 6.38 3.32 13.84
C TYR A 33 5.97 4.77 13.55
N TRP A 34 6.63 5.75 14.16
CA TRP A 34 6.40 7.15 13.81
C TRP A 34 6.77 7.42 12.34
N ARG A 35 7.92 6.91 11.88
CA ARG A 35 8.34 7.03 10.48
C ARG A 35 7.44 6.25 9.54
N THR A 36 6.93 5.09 9.95
CA THR A 36 5.94 4.32 9.19
C THR A 36 4.64 5.10 9.02
N GLY A 37 4.15 5.78 10.07
CA GLY A 37 3.00 6.67 9.98
C GLY A 37 3.24 7.84 9.01
N ALA A 38 4.45 8.41 9.00
CA ALA A 38 4.81 9.44 8.04
C ALA A 38 4.86 8.90 6.59
N LEU A 39 5.38 7.69 6.38
CA LEU A 39 5.32 7.00 5.09
C LEU A 39 3.89 6.76 4.64
N LEU A 40 3.02 6.25 5.52
CA LEU A 40 1.59 6.03 5.25
C LEU A 40 0.92 7.32 4.71
N ALA A 41 1.20 8.45 5.35
CA ALA A 41 0.68 9.75 4.91
C ALA A 41 1.20 10.14 3.53
N LEU A 42 2.49 9.92 3.24
CA LEU A 42 3.07 10.20 1.92
C LEU A 42 2.51 9.29 0.83
N VAL A 43 2.46 7.98 1.06
CA VAL A 43 1.89 7.02 0.11
C VAL A 43 0.43 7.35 -0.18
N HIS A 44 -0.36 7.67 0.85
CA HIS A 44 -1.73 8.11 0.68
C HIS A 44 -1.84 9.40 -0.17
N ALA A 45 -1.03 10.42 0.13
CA ALA A 45 -1.02 11.68 -0.61
C ALA A 45 -0.61 11.50 -2.09
N LEU A 46 0.26 10.52 -2.37
CA LEU A 46 0.71 10.14 -3.71
C LEU A 46 -0.21 9.12 -4.37
N ARG A 47 -1.39 8.85 -3.79
CA ARG A 47 -2.37 7.89 -4.32
C ARG A 47 -1.77 6.50 -4.54
N GLY A 48 -0.88 6.10 -3.66
CA GLY A 48 -0.33 4.76 -3.64
C GLY A 48 -1.38 3.75 -3.24
N THR A 49 -1.37 2.61 -3.93
CA THR A 49 -2.20 1.43 -3.64
C THR A 49 -1.30 0.21 -3.54
N ASP A 50 -1.78 -0.88 -2.96
CA ASP A 50 -1.08 -2.18 -3.03
C ASP A 50 0.28 -2.26 -2.29
N PHE A 51 0.58 -1.33 -1.38
CA PHE A 51 1.79 -1.37 -0.56
C PHE A 51 1.60 -2.29 0.64
N HIS A 52 2.09 -3.51 0.53
CA HIS A 52 2.01 -4.52 1.57
C HIS A 52 3.24 -4.52 2.47
N HIS A 53 3.21 -5.35 3.50
CA HIS A 53 4.34 -5.53 4.42
C HIS A 53 5.63 -6.04 3.73
N GLU A 54 5.53 -6.70 2.58
CA GLU A 54 6.68 -7.11 1.77
C GLU A 54 7.42 -5.94 1.09
N ASP A 55 6.71 -4.82 0.85
CA ASP A 55 7.29 -3.64 0.19
C ASP A 55 8.07 -2.75 1.16
N ILE A 56 8.02 -3.05 2.47
CA ILE A 56 8.77 -2.32 3.51
C ILE A 56 9.81 -3.23 4.14
N ILE A 57 11.06 -2.80 4.08
CA ILE A 57 12.15 -3.40 4.86
C ILE A 57 12.40 -2.60 6.13
N ALA A 58 12.35 -3.28 7.27
CA ALA A 58 12.72 -2.73 8.57
C ALA A 58 14.26 -2.70 8.74
N ALA A 59 14.87 -1.55 8.46
CA ALA A 59 16.32 -1.36 8.53
C ALA A 59 16.75 -0.63 9.82
N GLY A 60 16.52 -1.27 10.98
CA GLY A 60 16.63 -0.63 12.30
C GLY A 60 15.39 0.22 12.57
N GLU A 61 15.58 1.45 13.06
CA GLU A 61 14.48 2.41 13.27
C GLU A 61 13.92 3.02 11.96
N HIS A 62 14.40 2.60 10.80
CA HIS A 62 14.04 3.16 9.51
C HIS A 62 13.22 2.16 8.69
N PRO A 63 11.90 2.38 8.51
CA PRO A 63 11.14 1.69 7.48
C PRO A 63 11.56 2.21 6.10
N VAL A 64 11.80 1.31 5.16
CA VAL A 64 12.28 1.64 3.82
C VAL A 64 11.40 0.96 2.79
N LEU A 65 10.70 1.75 1.97
CA LEU A 65 9.98 1.25 0.81
C LEU A 65 10.98 0.82 -0.27
N VAL A 66 10.84 -0.41 -0.75
CA VAL A 66 11.73 -0.99 -1.77
C VAL A 66 11.06 -1.18 -3.12
N ASP A 67 9.73 -1.31 -3.13
CA ASP A 67 8.91 -1.22 -4.33
C ASP A 67 8.06 0.06 -4.27
N LEU A 68 7.98 0.78 -5.39
CA LEU A 68 7.25 2.03 -5.54
C LEU A 68 6.40 2.05 -6.83
N GLU A 69 6.25 0.92 -7.52
CA GLU A 69 5.55 0.86 -8.81
C GLU A 69 4.06 1.19 -8.71
N ALA A 70 3.48 0.97 -7.53
CA ALA A 70 2.08 1.20 -7.26
C ALA A 70 1.77 2.61 -6.72
N LEU A 71 2.65 3.60 -6.96
CA LEU A 71 2.38 5.02 -6.72
C LEU A 71 1.58 5.65 -7.87
N LEU A 72 0.92 6.78 -7.59
CA LEU A 72 0.27 7.63 -8.59
C LEU A 72 -0.85 6.93 -9.37
N HIS A 73 -1.55 5.97 -8.75
CA HIS A 73 -2.66 5.28 -9.40
C HIS A 73 -3.78 6.27 -9.78
N PRO A 74 -4.25 6.25 -11.05
CA PRO A 74 -5.37 7.07 -11.46
C PRO A 74 -6.66 6.60 -10.77
N THR A 75 -7.56 7.53 -10.47
CA THR A 75 -8.95 7.13 -10.19
C THR A 75 -9.50 6.60 -11.50
N ALA A 76 -9.95 5.35 -11.55
CA ALA A 76 -10.75 4.91 -12.69
C ALA A 76 -11.96 5.85 -12.81
N PRO A 77 -12.20 6.49 -13.97
CA PRO A 77 -13.46 7.20 -14.17
C PRO A 77 -14.58 6.19 -13.99
N GLY A 78 -15.57 6.52 -13.17
CA GLY A 78 -16.73 5.66 -12.92
C GLY A 78 -17.26 5.17 -14.27
N LYS A 79 -17.36 3.85 -14.46
CA LYS A 79 -17.81 3.27 -15.73
C LYS A 79 -19.22 3.77 -16.01
N ALA A 80 -19.36 4.80 -16.84
CA ALA A 80 -20.63 5.10 -17.48
C ALA A 80 -20.89 3.96 -18.47
N GLN A 81 -21.68 2.98 -18.07
CA GLN A 81 -22.00 1.83 -18.90
C GLN A 81 -22.87 2.31 -20.07
N PRO A 82 -22.42 2.18 -21.33
CA PRO A 82 -23.23 2.58 -22.48
C PRO A 82 -24.48 1.69 -22.54
N GLY A 83 -25.67 2.26 -22.37
CA GLY A 83 -26.95 1.54 -22.47
C GLY A 83 -27.68 1.26 -21.15
N ALA A 84 -27.30 1.86 -20.01
CA ALA A 84 -28.07 1.72 -18.78
C ALA A 84 -29.48 2.33 -18.91
N GLN A 85 -30.52 1.51 -18.74
CA GLN A 85 -31.92 1.96 -18.77
C GLN A 85 -32.24 2.88 -17.58
N PRO A 86 -33.09 3.93 -17.76
CA PRO A 86 -33.53 4.76 -16.65
C PRO A 86 -34.42 3.91 -15.72
N GLY A 87 -33.93 3.57 -14.53
CA GLY A 87 -34.70 2.86 -13.50
C GLY A 87 -34.11 1.55 -12.99
N ALA A 88 -33.07 1.01 -13.64
CA ALA A 88 -32.19 0.03 -12.99
C ALA A 88 -31.26 0.80 -12.05
N GLY A 89 -31.13 0.38 -10.79
CA GLY A 89 -30.26 1.02 -9.79
C GLY A 89 -28.91 1.39 -10.41
N ARG A 90 -28.47 2.64 -10.23
CA ARG A 90 -27.32 3.18 -10.94
C ARG A 90 -26.11 2.29 -10.67
N ALA A 91 -25.48 1.80 -11.73
CA ALA A 91 -24.12 1.24 -11.71
C ALA A 91 -23.06 2.33 -11.41
N GLY A 92 -23.40 3.29 -10.55
CA GLY A 92 -22.63 4.46 -10.16
C GLY A 92 -22.84 4.85 -8.68
N ASP A 93 -23.65 4.11 -7.92
CA ASP A 93 -23.80 4.32 -6.49
C ASP A 93 -22.82 3.41 -5.75
N GLU A 94 -21.52 3.70 -5.84
CA GLU A 94 -20.59 3.09 -4.86
C GLU A 94 -21.09 3.50 -3.48
N GLU A 95 -21.33 2.50 -2.62
CA GLU A 95 -21.78 2.72 -1.25
C GLU A 95 -20.90 3.82 -0.60
N PRO A 96 -21.45 4.92 -0.07
CA PRO A 96 -20.64 6.04 0.42
C PRO A 96 -19.56 5.63 1.42
N ALA A 97 -19.83 4.61 2.23
CA ALA A 97 -18.86 4.01 3.14
C ALA A 97 -17.67 3.36 2.41
N ARG A 98 -17.92 2.68 1.29
CA ARG A 98 -16.87 2.05 0.46
C ARG A 98 -16.01 3.11 -0.21
N ALA A 99 -16.62 4.14 -0.78
CA ALA A 99 -15.91 5.27 -1.37
C ALA A 99 -15.01 5.96 -0.33
N ALA A 100 -15.54 6.26 0.86
CA ALA A 100 -14.77 6.84 1.95
C ALA A 100 -13.57 5.97 2.37
N LEU A 101 -13.73 4.64 2.41
CA LEU A 101 -12.63 3.72 2.70
C LEU A 101 -11.54 3.74 1.60
N ARG A 102 -11.93 3.83 0.33
CA ARG A 102 -11.01 3.92 -0.82
C ARG A 102 -10.29 5.27 -0.90
N GLU A 103 -10.91 6.32 -0.38
CA GLU A 103 -10.31 7.65 -0.28
C GLU A 103 -9.51 7.86 1.00
N SER A 104 -9.37 6.83 1.84
CA SER A 104 -8.60 6.90 3.10
C SER A 104 -7.23 6.24 3.00
N VAL A 105 -6.44 6.38 4.05
CA VAL A 105 -5.16 5.68 4.23
C VAL A 105 -5.28 4.14 4.14
N ARG A 106 -6.48 3.57 4.31
CA ARG A 106 -6.72 2.13 4.14
C ARG A 106 -6.45 1.65 2.73
N ALA A 107 -6.64 2.51 1.72
CA ALA A 107 -6.43 2.16 0.32
C ALA A 107 -4.96 1.91 -0.03
N THR A 108 -4.04 2.34 0.82
CA THR A 108 -2.60 2.14 0.61
C THR A 108 -2.15 0.70 0.83
N ALA A 109 -2.92 -0.13 1.53
CA ALA A 109 -2.55 -1.46 2.05
C ALA A 109 -1.44 -1.48 3.13
N LEU A 110 -0.84 -0.33 3.48
CA LEU A 110 0.20 -0.23 4.52
C LEU A 110 -0.33 -0.36 5.95
N LEU A 111 -1.62 -0.08 6.16
CA LEU A 111 -2.24 -0.26 7.47
C LEU A 111 -2.39 -1.76 7.77
N PRO A 112 -1.94 -2.23 8.94
CA PRO A 112 -2.16 -3.62 9.34
C PRO A 112 -3.64 -3.99 9.26
N ALA A 113 -3.94 -5.05 8.51
CA ALA A 113 -5.28 -5.58 8.37
C ALA A 113 -5.32 -7.03 8.87
N LYS A 114 -6.43 -7.40 9.50
CA LYS A 114 -6.68 -8.81 9.86
C LYS A 114 -6.98 -9.57 8.56
N VAL A 115 -6.08 -10.44 8.16
CA VAL A 115 -6.35 -11.45 7.13
C VAL A 115 -7.06 -12.62 7.80
N VAL A 116 -8.29 -12.89 7.40
CA VAL A 116 -9.00 -14.11 7.79
C VAL A 116 -8.78 -15.10 6.65
N LEU A 117 -7.93 -16.10 6.87
CA LEU A 117 -7.77 -17.21 5.95
C LEU A 117 -8.89 -18.21 6.25
N ASP A 118 -9.76 -18.46 5.28
CA ASP A 118 -10.74 -19.54 5.41
C ASP A 118 -10.00 -20.87 5.43
N ALA A 119 -10.15 -21.61 6.53
CA ALA A 119 -9.61 -22.95 6.69
C ALA A 119 -10.42 -23.95 5.86
N ALA A 120 -10.26 -23.92 4.53
CA ALA A 120 -10.86 -24.90 3.63
C ALA A 120 -10.01 -25.13 2.38
N ALA A 121 -8.83 -25.72 2.56
CA ALA A 121 -8.16 -26.59 1.57
C ALA A 121 -6.91 -27.19 2.23
N GLY A 122 -7.11 -28.17 3.12
CA GLY A 122 -6.02 -28.78 3.88
C GLY A 122 -6.42 -30.00 4.70
N ALA A 123 -7.22 -30.88 4.11
CA ALA A 123 -7.31 -32.29 4.47
C ALA A 123 -7.31 -33.04 3.13
N ALA A 124 -6.14 -33.37 2.58
CA ALA A 124 -5.43 -34.63 2.80
C ALA A 124 -6.30 -35.84 2.39
N ASP A 125 -6.07 -36.31 1.16
CA ASP A 125 -5.40 -37.61 0.90
C ASP A 125 -4.52 -37.48 -0.35
#